data_AF-A0A1F5MIY2-F1
#
_entry.id   AF-A0A1F5MIY2-F1
#
_cell.length_a   1.000
_cell.length_b   1.000
_cell.length_c   1.000
_cell.angle_alpha   90.00
_cell.angle_beta   90.00
_cell.angle_gamma   90.00
#
_symmetry.space_group_name_H-M   'P 1'
#
loop_
_entity.id
_entity.type
_entity.pdbx_description
1 polymer ?
#
loop_
_entity_poly.entity_id
_entity_poly.type
_entity_poly.pdbx_seq_one_letter_code
_entity_poly.pdbx_strand_id
1 'polypeptide(L)'
;MKLLPALLVLILLVTPTIVFAQTRAVVIKDKVEARREQLASKAAEVRTKMAESKEAFLERKSKVASAAAIRKDTLKTQLKAIKDRKKATVAERLDANLSKINEVRTANMLKHLDQMDALMDRVEARIATVSALSTTEVASAIAESRDSIDTARAAVQEQSTVSYPVTITTEAALKTEFQEIRDQLLTDLKVVHAQVIDARKSVAAVFVAIAKTKEGATGGQ
;
A
#
# COMPACT_ATOMS: atom_id res chain seq x y z
N MET A 1 -59.66 -50.73 -58.49
CA MET A 1 -59.10 -49.37 -58.71
C MET A 1 -58.98 -48.66 -57.36
N LYS A 2 -57.75 -48.19 -57.05
CA LYS A 2 -57.36 -47.07 -56.13
C LYS A 2 -57.70 -47.21 -54.62
N LEU A 3 -56.91 -46.79 -53.61
CA LEU A 3 -55.49 -46.49 -53.35
C LEU A 3 -55.42 -46.01 -51.87
N LEU A 4 -54.63 -46.67 -51.01
CA LEU A 4 -53.81 -46.18 -49.86
C LEU A 4 -54.46 -45.47 -48.60
N PRO A 5 -53.73 -45.26 -47.45
CA PRO A 5 -53.96 -46.01 -46.19
C PRO A 5 -53.89 -45.19 -44.86
N ALA A 6 -54.10 -45.91 -43.74
CA ALA A 6 -53.56 -45.83 -42.36
C ALA A 6 -52.86 -44.57 -41.77
N LEU A 7 -53.24 -44.26 -40.51
CA LEU A 7 -52.41 -44.28 -39.27
C LEU A 7 -52.43 -43.00 -38.39
N LEU A 8 -52.56 -43.26 -37.08
CA LEU A 8 -51.88 -42.63 -35.92
C LEU A 8 -52.62 -41.65 -35.00
N VAL A 9 -52.61 -42.08 -33.74
CA VAL A 9 -53.15 -41.57 -32.47
C VAL A 9 -52.14 -40.65 -31.78
N LEU A 10 -52.64 -39.81 -30.85
CA LEU A 10 -52.07 -39.47 -29.53
C LEU A 10 -51.80 -37.97 -29.29
N ILE A 11 -52.60 -37.41 -28.37
CA ILE A 11 -52.44 -36.09 -27.73
C ILE A 11 -51.40 -36.21 -26.61
N LEU A 12 -50.40 -35.32 -26.54
CA LEU A 12 -49.75 -34.95 -25.27
C LEU A 12 -49.05 -33.57 -25.30
N LEU A 13 -49.56 -32.68 -24.43
CA LEU A 13 -48.90 -31.67 -23.58
C LEU A 13 -47.84 -30.67 -24.13
N VAL A 14 -48.20 -29.40 -23.94
CA VAL A 14 -47.36 -28.18 -23.90
C VAL A 14 -46.26 -28.29 -22.83
N THR A 15 -45.01 -27.98 -23.20
CA THR A 15 -44.09 -27.15 -22.40
C THR A 15 -43.02 -26.51 -23.30
N PRO A 16 -42.80 -25.19 -23.23
CA PRO A 16 -41.59 -24.57 -23.75
C PRO A 16 -40.49 -24.52 -22.67
N THR A 17 -39.24 -24.38 -23.13
CA THR A 17 -38.04 -23.94 -22.39
C THR A 17 -37.26 -24.93 -21.51
N ILE A 18 -36.26 -25.60 -22.09
CA ILE A 18 -34.98 -25.90 -21.42
C ILE A 18 -33.84 -25.80 -22.44
N VAL A 19 -33.37 -24.59 -22.77
CA VAL A 19 -32.12 -24.40 -23.57
C VAL A 19 -31.22 -23.26 -23.04
N PHE A 20 -31.57 -22.60 -21.92
CA PHE A 20 -30.84 -21.40 -21.46
C PHE A 20 -29.95 -21.56 -20.21
N ALA A 21 -29.76 -22.78 -19.68
CA ALA A 21 -28.96 -23.00 -18.47
C ALA A 21 -27.45 -23.26 -18.74
N GLN A 22 -27.12 -24.04 -19.79
CA GLN A 22 -25.72 -24.41 -20.06
C GLN A 22 -24.88 -23.26 -20.64
N THR A 23 -25.45 -22.43 -21.53
CA THR A 23 -24.72 -21.32 -22.17
C THR A 23 -24.39 -20.20 -21.16
N ARG A 24 -25.22 -19.99 -20.13
CA ARG A 24 -24.94 -19.01 -19.07
C ARG A 24 -23.83 -19.44 -18.13
N ALA A 25 -23.75 -20.73 -17.78
CA ALA A 25 -22.74 -21.25 -16.87
C ALA A 25 -21.31 -21.19 -17.45
N VAL A 26 -21.16 -21.46 -18.75
CA VAL A 26 -19.87 -21.38 -19.47
C VAL A 26 -19.40 -19.93 -19.61
N VAL A 27 -20.30 -19.02 -20.02
CA VAL A 27 -19.97 -17.58 -20.16
C VAL A 27 -19.59 -16.92 -18.82
N ILE A 28 -20.15 -17.39 -17.70
CA ILE A 28 -19.79 -16.91 -16.35
C ILE A 28 -18.41 -17.46 -15.93
N LYS A 29 -18.11 -18.74 -16.18
CA LYS A 29 -16.78 -19.33 -15.91
C LYS A 29 -15.68 -18.61 -16.71
N ASP A 30 -15.89 -18.39 -18.00
CA ASP A 30 -14.91 -17.71 -18.85
C ASP A 30 -14.66 -16.27 -18.41
N LYS A 31 -15.69 -15.54 -17.96
CA LYS A 31 -15.54 -14.18 -17.40
C LYS A 31 -14.82 -14.16 -16.05
N VAL A 32 -14.99 -15.19 -15.22
CA VAL A 32 -14.32 -15.30 -13.91
C VAL A 32 -12.86 -15.70 -14.10
N GLU A 33 -12.56 -16.60 -15.03
CA GLU A 33 -11.19 -16.98 -15.39
C GLU A 33 -10.44 -15.82 -16.04
N ALA A 34 -11.06 -15.10 -16.98
CA ALA A 34 -10.48 -13.90 -17.58
C ALA A 34 -10.21 -12.79 -16.54
N ARG A 35 -11.11 -12.57 -15.56
CA ARG A 35 -10.84 -11.64 -14.46
C ARG A 35 -9.73 -12.13 -13.54
N ARG A 36 -9.62 -13.44 -13.29
CA ARG A 36 -8.53 -14.03 -12.49
C ARG A 36 -7.18 -13.86 -13.17
N GLU A 37 -7.08 -14.12 -14.47
CA GLU A 37 -5.87 -13.88 -15.25
C GLU A 37 -5.50 -12.40 -15.27
N GLN A 38 -6.49 -11.51 -15.41
CA GLN A 38 -6.27 -10.07 -15.40
C GLN A 38 -5.83 -9.54 -14.01
N LEU A 39 -6.30 -10.17 -12.93
CA LEU A 39 -5.86 -9.86 -11.56
C LEU A 39 -4.46 -10.44 -11.29
N ALA A 40 -4.17 -11.65 -11.77
CA ALA A 40 -2.87 -12.29 -11.63
C ALA A 40 -1.78 -11.56 -12.43
N SER A 41 -2.08 -11.12 -13.65
CA SER A 41 -1.16 -10.33 -14.47
C SER A 41 -0.89 -8.94 -13.88
N LYS A 42 -1.92 -8.27 -13.35
CA LYS A 42 -1.76 -7.02 -12.60
C LYS A 42 -0.95 -7.23 -11.32
N ALA A 43 -1.20 -8.30 -10.57
CA ALA A 43 -0.43 -8.62 -9.38
C ALA A 43 1.04 -8.91 -9.69
N ALA A 44 1.33 -9.59 -10.81
CA ALA A 44 2.69 -9.81 -11.28
C ALA A 44 3.37 -8.50 -11.71
N GLU A 45 2.68 -7.64 -12.45
CA GLU A 45 3.18 -6.33 -12.89
C GLU A 45 3.43 -5.38 -11.70
N VAL A 46 2.57 -5.42 -10.68
CA VAL A 46 2.77 -4.68 -9.42
C VAL A 46 4.01 -5.20 -8.69
N ARG A 47 4.24 -6.53 -8.64
CA ARG A 47 5.44 -7.10 -8.02
C ARG A 47 6.74 -6.70 -8.73
N THR A 48 6.76 -6.65 -10.06
CA THR A 48 7.94 -6.15 -10.80
C THR A 48 8.16 -4.66 -10.55
N LYS A 49 7.12 -3.83 -10.64
CA LYS A 49 7.22 -2.39 -10.33
C LYS A 49 7.68 -2.13 -8.90
N MET A 50 7.33 -3.02 -7.96
CA MET A 50 7.81 -2.94 -6.58
C MET A 50 9.29 -3.27 -6.43
N ALA A 51 9.80 -4.27 -7.15
CA ALA A 51 11.22 -4.58 -7.16
C ALA A 51 12.03 -3.41 -7.74
N GLU A 52 11.59 -2.87 -8.87
CA GLU A 52 12.21 -1.69 -9.51
C GLU A 52 12.13 -0.45 -8.62
N SER A 53 10.98 -0.21 -7.98
CA SER A 53 10.79 0.88 -7.00
C SER A 53 11.77 0.76 -5.83
N LYS A 54 11.98 -0.46 -5.32
CA LYS A 54 12.92 -0.73 -4.23
C LYS A 54 14.37 -0.46 -4.63
N GLU A 55 14.79 -0.87 -5.83
CA GLU A 55 16.13 -0.58 -6.33
C GLU A 55 16.34 0.93 -6.55
N ALA A 56 15.39 1.59 -7.21
CA ALA A 56 15.40 3.03 -7.41
C ALA A 56 15.38 3.80 -6.08
N PHE A 57 14.72 3.26 -5.05
CA PHE A 57 14.73 3.80 -3.70
C PHE A 57 16.12 3.69 -3.05
N LEU A 58 16.75 2.51 -3.11
CA LEU A 58 18.10 2.31 -2.55
C LEU A 58 19.14 3.20 -3.23
N GLU A 59 19.05 3.35 -4.55
CA GLU A 59 19.91 4.24 -5.32
C GLU A 59 19.72 5.71 -4.90
N ARG A 60 18.46 6.19 -4.83
CA ARG A 60 18.14 7.54 -4.37
C ARG A 60 18.64 7.78 -2.94
N LYS A 61 18.44 6.83 -2.05
CA LYS A 61 18.92 6.90 -0.66
C LYS A 61 20.44 7.03 -0.58
N SER A 62 21.17 6.29 -1.42
CA SER A 62 22.63 6.40 -1.52
C SER A 62 23.08 7.79 -1.99
N LYS A 63 22.42 8.34 -3.02
CA LYS A 63 22.69 9.70 -3.52
C LYS A 63 22.39 10.79 -2.48
N VAL A 64 21.33 10.63 -1.69
CA VAL A 64 21.01 11.56 -0.60
C VAL A 64 22.05 11.48 0.52
N ALA A 65 22.52 10.27 0.85
CA ALA A 65 23.57 10.09 1.84
C ALA A 65 24.88 10.79 1.45
N SER A 66 25.26 10.75 0.18
CA SER A 66 26.46 11.49 -0.30
C SER A 66 26.25 13.00 -0.31
N ALA A 67 25.06 13.48 -0.70
CA ALA A 67 24.73 14.91 -0.64
C ALA A 67 24.69 15.47 0.79
N ALA A 68 24.39 14.63 1.80
CA ALA A 68 24.38 15.04 3.21
C ALA A 68 25.75 15.50 3.73
N ALA A 69 26.85 14.94 3.21
CA ALA A 69 28.20 15.37 3.58
C ALA A 69 28.48 16.80 3.12
N ILE A 70 28.16 17.11 1.86
CA ILE A 70 28.29 18.45 1.29
C ILE A 70 27.46 19.46 2.09
N ARG A 71 26.22 19.07 2.43
CA ARG A 71 25.32 19.91 3.24
C ARG A 71 25.90 20.25 4.61
N LYS A 72 26.49 19.27 5.28
CA LYS A 72 27.14 19.45 6.58
C LYS A 72 28.29 20.45 6.50
N ASP A 73 29.09 20.38 5.44
CA ASP A 73 30.21 21.31 5.25
C ASP A 73 29.76 22.73 4.89
N THR A 74 28.69 22.86 4.10
CA THR A 74 28.04 24.15 3.82
C THR A 74 27.55 24.80 5.12
N LEU A 75 26.83 24.05 5.96
CA LEU A 75 26.34 24.57 7.24
C LEU A 75 27.49 24.98 8.16
N LYS A 76 28.53 24.14 8.29
CA LYS A 76 29.73 24.49 9.08
C LYS A 76 30.37 25.79 8.61
N THR A 77 30.38 26.03 7.30
CA THR A 77 30.91 27.27 6.72
C THR A 77 30.05 28.46 7.10
N GLN A 78 28.72 28.36 6.99
CA GLN A 78 27.79 29.41 7.44
C GLN A 78 27.95 29.71 8.94
N LEU A 79 28.15 28.68 9.76
CA LEU A 79 28.33 28.82 11.20
C LEU A 79 29.65 29.49 11.63
N LYS A 80 30.62 29.66 10.73
CA LYS A 80 31.84 30.45 11.03
C LYS A 80 31.55 31.94 11.13
N ALA A 81 30.49 32.43 10.49
CA ALA A 81 30.09 33.84 10.54
C ALA A 81 29.34 34.22 11.84
N ILE A 82 28.95 33.22 12.65
CA ILE A 82 28.25 33.42 13.92
C ILE A 82 29.23 33.78 15.03
N LYS A 83 28.97 34.89 15.74
CA LYS A 83 29.82 35.37 16.83
C LYS A 83 29.65 34.50 18.08
N ASP A 84 28.41 34.21 18.45
CA ASP A 84 28.13 33.33 19.59
C ASP A 84 28.42 31.86 19.24
N ARG A 85 29.57 31.38 19.73
CA ARG A 85 30.01 29.99 19.51
C ARG A 85 29.08 28.97 20.15
N LYS A 86 28.38 29.29 21.24
CA LYS A 86 27.39 28.38 21.84
C LYS A 86 26.20 28.20 20.92
N LYS A 87 25.68 29.29 20.34
CA LYS A 87 24.62 29.23 19.33
C LYS A 87 25.06 28.44 18.10
N ALA A 88 26.29 28.64 17.64
CA ALA A 88 26.82 27.90 16.50
C ALA A 88 26.87 26.39 16.74
N THR A 89 27.36 25.96 17.91
CA THR A 89 27.37 24.54 18.31
C THR A 89 25.96 23.97 18.45
N VAL A 90 25.02 24.74 19.00
CA VAL A 90 23.61 24.31 19.11
C VAL A 90 22.99 24.15 17.72
N ALA A 91 23.23 25.07 16.81
CA ALA A 91 22.73 24.98 15.42
C ALA A 91 23.25 23.73 14.69
N GLU A 92 24.55 23.43 14.81
CA GLU A 92 25.11 22.19 14.23
C GLU A 92 24.45 20.93 14.81
N ARG A 93 24.19 20.93 16.13
CA ARG A 93 23.48 19.81 16.79
C ARG A 93 22.03 19.70 16.35
N LEU A 94 21.32 20.82 16.25
CA LEU A 94 19.93 20.84 15.79
C LEU A 94 19.82 20.31 14.36
N ASP A 95 20.74 20.72 13.48
CA ASP A 95 20.77 20.25 12.11
C ASP A 95 20.97 18.74 12.01
N ALA A 96 21.95 18.19 12.76
CA ALA A 96 22.16 16.75 12.84
C ALA A 96 20.94 16.01 13.43
N ASN A 97 20.26 16.62 14.40
CA ASN A 97 19.05 16.05 14.99
C ASN A 97 17.89 16.01 14.00
N LEU A 98 17.71 17.03 13.16
CA LEU A 98 16.65 17.05 12.14
C LEU A 98 16.81 15.88 11.15
N SER A 99 18.01 15.68 10.62
CA SER A 99 18.30 14.54 9.73
C SER A 99 18.06 13.19 10.43
N LYS A 100 18.53 13.06 11.67
CA LYS A 100 18.36 11.84 12.47
C LYS A 100 16.89 11.53 12.77
N ILE A 101 16.08 12.56 13.04
CA ILE A 101 14.64 12.38 13.29
C ILE A 101 13.96 11.82 12.04
N ASN A 102 14.22 12.39 10.85
CA ASN A 102 13.63 11.90 9.61
C ASN A 102 14.02 10.43 9.36
N GLU A 103 15.31 10.11 9.51
CA GLU A 103 15.83 8.75 9.32
C GLU A 103 15.17 7.75 10.27
N VAL A 104 15.19 8.01 11.58
CA VAL A 104 14.66 7.09 12.59
C VAL A 104 13.15 6.90 12.44
N ARG A 105 12.41 7.99 12.15
CA ARG A 105 10.96 7.93 12.02
C ARG A 105 10.55 7.15 10.78
N THR A 106 11.16 7.43 9.63
CA THR A 106 10.86 6.72 8.39
C THR A 106 11.29 5.25 8.44
N ALA A 107 12.45 4.94 9.04
CA ALA A 107 12.89 3.56 9.25
C ALA A 107 11.89 2.74 10.10
N ASN A 108 11.38 3.34 11.19
CA ASN A 108 10.38 2.68 12.03
C ASN A 108 9.05 2.48 11.29
N MET A 109 8.61 3.44 10.49
CA MET A 109 7.40 3.32 9.67
C MET A 109 7.55 2.18 8.64
N LEU A 110 8.67 2.12 7.92
CA LEU A 110 8.95 1.02 6.99
C LEU A 110 8.92 -0.35 7.67
N LYS A 111 9.53 -0.46 8.86
CA LYS A 111 9.49 -1.69 9.65
C LYS A 111 8.06 -2.14 9.97
N HIS A 112 7.16 -1.21 10.29
CA HIS A 112 5.77 -1.54 10.55
C HIS A 112 5.02 -1.96 9.28
N LEU A 113 5.31 -1.34 8.14
CA LEU A 113 4.75 -1.75 6.85
C LEU A 113 5.23 -3.15 6.45
N ASP A 114 6.50 -3.49 6.68
CA ASP A 114 7.01 -4.85 6.47
C ASP A 114 6.28 -5.89 7.33
N GLN A 115 5.94 -5.55 8.58
CA GLN A 115 5.16 -6.42 9.45
C GLN A 115 3.72 -6.60 8.95
N MET A 116 3.11 -5.54 8.41
CA MET A 116 1.76 -5.60 7.81
C MET A 116 1.75 -6.47 6.56
N ASP A 117 2.73 -6.33 5.67
CA ASP A 117 2.86 -7.17 4.47
C ASP A 117 3.03 -8.64 4.84
N ALA A 118 3.93 -8.96 5.78
CA ALA A 118 4.13 -10.33 6.23
C ALA A 118 2.89 -10.91 6.94
N LEU A 119 2.04 -10.07 7.52
CA LEU A 119 0.75 -10.50 8.06
C LEU A 119 -0.24 -10.83 6.94
N MET A 120 -0.32 -9.98 5.91
CA MET A 120 -1.18 -10.21 4.74
C MET A 120 -0.76 -11.46 3.96
N ASP A 121 0.53 -11.73 3.81
CA ASP A 121 1.03 -12.97 3.18
C ASP A 121 0.50 -14.22 3.91
N ARG A 122 0.52 -14.19 5.25
CA ARG A 122 -0.01 -15.30 6.07
C ARG A 122 -1.53 -15.42 5.96
N VAL A 123 -2.25 -14.30 5.88
CA VAL A 123 -3.71 -14.30 5.72
C VAL A 123 -4.12 -14.87 4.37
N GLU A 124 -3.48 -14.44 3.29
CA GLU A 124 -3.72 -14.96 1.94
C GLU A 124 -3.42 -16.46 1.85
N ALA A 125 -2.29 -16.91 2.42
CA ALA A 125 -1.95 -18.33 2.51
C ALA A 125 -3.02 -19.13 3.28
N ARG A 126 -3.57 -18.56 4.36
CA ARG A 126 -4.63 -19.22 5.14
C ARG A 126 -5.93 -19.33 4.34
N ILE A 127 -6.33 -18.28 3.64
CA ILE A 127 -7.55 -18.26 2.80
C ILE A 127 -7.45 -19.28 1.67
N ALA A 128 -6.28 -19.43 1.05
CA ALA A 128 -6.04 -20.44 0.03
C ALA A 128 -6.30 -21.87 0.53
N THR A 129 -6.13 -22.13 1.84
CA THR A 129 -6.39 -23.46 2.45
C THR A 129 -7.81 -23.64 2.99
N VAL A 130 -8.59 -22.57 3.15
CA VAL A 130 -9.93 -22.62 3.76
C VAL A 130 -10.94 -21.97 2.83
N SER A 131 -11.58 -22.78 1.98
CA SER A 131 -12.52 -22.32 0.96
C SER A 131 -13.68 -21.46 1.50
N ALA A 132 -14.12 -21.69 2.74
CA ALA A 132 -15.16 -20.90 3.40
C ALA A 132 -14.79 -19.42 3.64
N LEU A 133 -13.49 -19.09 3.65
CA LEU A 133 -13.00 -17.71 3.80
C LEU A 133 -12.82 -16.98 2.46
N SER A 134 -12.90 -17.70 1.35
CA SER A 134 -12.67 -17.18 -0.01
C SER A 134 -13.91 -16.49 -0.57
N THR A 135 -14.36 -15.42 0.10
CA THR A 135 -15.50 -14.61 -0.34
C THR A 135 -15.03 -13.38 -1.12
N THR A 136 -15.93 -12.80 -1.93
CA THR A 136 -15.66 -11.55 -2.65
C THR A 136 -15.35 -10.39 -1.69
N GLU A 137 -16.03 -10.33 -0.53
CA GLU A 137 -15.78 -9.29 0.49
C GLU A 137 -14.35 -9.39 1.06
N VAL A 138 -13.89 -10.60 1.39
CA VAL A 138 -12.54 -10.83 1.90
C VAL A 138 -11.50 -10.53 0.80
N ALA A 139 -11.75 -10.93 -0.44
CA ALA A 139 -10.85 -10.64 -1.57
C ALA A 139 -10.71 -9.13 -1.82
N SER A 140 -11.81 -8.37 -1.78
CA SER A 140 -11.78 -6.91 -1.90
C SER A 140 -11.00 -6.26 -0.75
N ALA A 141 -11.26 -6.67 0.50
CA ALA A 141 -10.56 -6.12 1.66
C ALA A 141 -9.04 -6.37 1.60
N ILE A 142 -8.60 -7.54 1.10
CA ILE A 142 -7.18 -7.84 0.90
C ILE A 142 -6.57 -6.92 -0.15
N ALA A 143 -7.25 -6.75 -1.30
CA ALA A 143 -6.77 -5.87 -2.36
C ALA A 143 -6.62 -4.42 -1.86
N GLU A 144 -7.62 -3.89 -1.14
CA GLU A 144 -7.57 -2.56 -0.53
C GLU A 144 -6.45 -2.44 0.51
N SER A 145 -6.23 -3.49 1.32
CA SER A 145 -5.15 -3.52 2.29
C SER A 145 -3.77 -3.48 1.63
N ARG A 146 -3.56 -4.22 0.53
CA ARG A 146 -2.30 -4.19 -0.21
C ARG A 146 -2.03 -2.83 -0.83
N ASP A 147 -3.03 -2.27 -1.50
CA ASP A 147 -2.92 -0.94 -2.10
C ASP A 147 -2.61 0.15 -1.06
N SER A 148 -3.23 0.06 0.13
CA SER A 148 -2.96 0.97 1.24
C SER A 148 -1.53 0.84 1.78
N ILE A 149 -1.03 -0.41 1.94
CA ILE A 149 0.35 -0.66 2.38
C ILE A 149 1.35 -0.12 1.36
N ASP A 150 1.09 -0.37 0.07
CA ASP A 150 1.95 0.04 -1.04
C ASP A 150 2.04 1.56 -1.16
N THR A 151 0.89 2.23 -1.06
CA THR A 151 0.80 3.70 -1.04
C THR A 151 1.57 4.29 0.13
N ALA A 152 1.37 3.76 1.35
CA ALA A 152 2.08 4.21 2.54
C ALA A 152 3.60 3.96 2.42
N ARG A 153 4.00 2.82 1.87
CA ARG A 153 5.42 2.46 1.65
C ARG A 153 6.09 3.43 0.70
N ALA A 154 5.45 3.75 -0.42
CA ALA A 154 5.97 4.73 -1.39
C ALA A 154 6.18 6.10 -0.74
N ALA A 155 5.20 6.59 0.02
CA ALA A 155 5.29 7.88 0.68
C ALA A 155 6.37 7.92 1.78
N VAL A 156 6.50 6.85 2.59
CA VAL A 156 7.58 6.76 3.59
C VAL A 156 8.96 6.73 2.92
N GLN A 157 9.09 6.01 1.81
CA GLN A 157 10.33 5.96 1.03
C GLN A 157 10.69 7.35 0.49
N GLU A 158 9.74 8.05 -0.13
CA GLU A 158 9.93 9.42 -0.60
C GLU A 158 10.37 10.35 0.54
N GLN A 159 9.62 10.35 1.65
CA GLN A 159 9.92 11.14 2.84
C GLN A 159 11.32 10.86 3.41
N SER A 160 11.78 9.61 3.38
CA SER A 160 13.12 9.25 3.88
C SER A 160 14.27 9.82 3.04
N THR A 161 13.97 10.28 1.82
CA THR A 161 14.93 10.95 0.93
C THR A 161 14.88 12.47 1.01
N VAL A 162 13.90 13.03 1.73
CA VAL A 162 13.76 14.48 1.90
C VAL A 162 14.86 15.00 2.83
N SER A 163 15.52 16.06 2.35
CA SER A 163 16.51 16.81 3.10
C SER A 163 15.88 18.09 3.64
N TYR A 164 16.27 18.46 4.86
CA TYR A 164 15.77 19.62 5.59
C TYR A 164 16.90 20.63 5.82
N PRO A 165 17.42 21.29 4.75
CA PRO A 165 18.49 22.25 4.90
C PRO A 165 18.01 23.50 5.62
N VAL A 166 18.79 23.95 6.61
CA VAL A 166 18.61 25.26 7.22
C VAL A 166 19.58 26.22 6.56
N THR A 167 19.06 27.31 6.01
CA THR A 167 19.86 28.41 5.48
C THR A 167 19.97 29.47 6.56
N ILE A 168 21.19 29.76 7.01
CA ILE A 168 21.44 30.76 8.03
C ILE A 168 21.66 32.12 7.38
N THR A 169 20.75 33.08 7.61
CA THR A 169 20.89 34.45 7.12
C THR A 169 21.62 35.34 8.12
N THR A 170 21.21 35.29 9.39
CA THR A 170 21.77 36.13 10.46
C THR A 170 21.74 35.40 11.80
N GLU A 171 22.57 35.85 12.75
CA GLU A 171 22.58 35.28 14.09
C GLU A 171 21.26 35.47 14.85
N ALA A 172 20.54 36.56 14.60
CA ALA A 172 19.24 36.84 15.22
C ALA A 172 18.12 35.96 14.66
N ALA A 173 18.20 35.60 13.37
CA ALA A 173 17.21 34.77 12.68
C ALA A 173 17.34 33.27 12.97
N LEU A 174 18.51 32.84 13.45
CA LEU A 174 18.87 31.42 13.66
C LEU A 174 17.75 30.61 14.34
N LYS A 175 17.15 31.16 15.41
CA LYS A 175 16.07 30.45 16.12
C LYS A 175 14.86 30.19 15.21
N THR A 176 14.41 31.22 14.50
CA THR A 176 13.22 31.17 13.65
C THR A 176 13.46 30.25 12.45
N GLU A 177 14.62 30.35 11.80
CA GLU A 177 15.00 29.51 10.66
C GLU A 177 15.00 28.01 11.03
N PHE A 178 15.55 27.66 12.18
CA PHE A 178 15.50 26.28 12.68
C PHE A 178 14.08 25.84 13.07
N GLN A 179 13.26 26.74 13.61
CA GLN A 179 11.87 26.43 13.97
C GLN A 179 11.03 26.11 12.74
N GLU A 180 11.15 26.91 11.68
CA GLU A 180 10.42 26.71 10.42
C GLU A 180 10.75 25.35 9.79
N ILE A 181 12.05 25.02 9.68
CA ILE A 181 12.48 23.73 9.11
C ILE A 181 12.06 22.54 9.99
N ARG A 182 12.10 22.69 11.31
CA ARG A 182 11.58 21.67 12.24
C ARG A 182 10.08 21.46 12.04
N ASP A 183 9.31 22.53 11.90
CA ASP A 183 7.85 22.47 11.78
C ASP A 183 7.44 21.89 10.42
N GLN A 184 8.22 22.14 9.37
CA GLN A 184 8.09 21.46 8.09
C GLN A 184 8.31 19.95 8.24
N LEU A 185 9.44 19.53 8.82
CA LEU A 185 9.72 18.10 9.07
C LEU A 185 8.60 17.43 9.87
N LEU A 186 8.10 18.10 10.91
CA LEU A 186 7.01 17.57 11.73
C LEU A 186 5.72 17.41 10.92
N THR A 187 5.40 18.37 10.06
CA THR A 187 4.21 18.35 9.22
C THR A 187 4.29 17.19 8.22
N ASP A 188 5.41 17.05 7.53
CA ASP A 188 5.61 15.99 6.54
C ASP A 188 5.53 14.60 7.19
N LEU A 189 6.21 14.42 8.34
CA LEU A 189 6.16 13.17 9.09
C LEU A 189 4.76 12.82 9.58
N LYS A 190 3.92 13.81 9.92
CA LYS A 190 2.52 13.56 10.32
C LYS A 190 1.68 13.07 9.15
N VAL A 191 1.84 13.67 7.98
CA VAL A 191 1.13 13.25 6.76
C VAL A 191 1.46 11.80 6.42
N VAL A 192 2.74 11.47 6.41
CA VAL A 192 3.20 10.11 6.11
C VAL A 192 2.77 9.12 7.20
N HIS A 193 2.82 9.52 8.47
CA HIS A 193 2.35 8.66 9.56
C HIS A 193 0.85 8.34 9.46
N ALA A 194 0.03 9.29 9.02
CA ALA A 194 -1.40 9.07 8.81
C ALA A 194 -1.65 7.97 7.77
N GLN A 195 -0.88 7.94 6.68
CA GLN A 195 -0.98 6.88 5.67
C GLN A 195 -0.61 5.50 6.22
N VAL A 196 0.40 5.41 7.10
CA VAL A 196 0.74 4.16 7.81
C VAL A 196 -0.41 3.73 8.74
N ILE A 197 -1.07 4.69 9.40
CA ILE A 197 -2.26 4.41 10.22
C ILE A 197 -3.40 3.87 9.34
N ASP A 198 -3.61 4.45 8.17
CA ASP A 198 -4.67 4.02 7.26
C ASP A 198 -4.38 2.63 6.69
N ALA A 199 -3.15 2.33 6.30
CA ALA A 199 -2.72 0.96 5.96
C ALA A 199 -3.02 -0.04 7.09
N ARG A 200 -2.74 0.32 8.35
CA ARG A 200 -3.09 -0.51 9.51
C ARG A 200 -4.59 -0.73 9.65
N LYS A 201 -5.42 0.30 9.39
CA LYS A 201 -6.88 0.17 9.44
C LYS A 201 -7.38 -0.75 8.34
N SER A 202 -6.84 -0.66 7.13
CA SER A 202 -7.20 -1.55 6.01
C SER A 202 -6.84 -3.00 6.34
N VAL A 203 -5.67 -3.25 6.95
CA VAL A 203 -5.30 -4.58 7.48
C VAL A 203 -6.32 -5.07 8.51
N ALA A 204 -6.76 -4.22 9.44
CA ALA A 204 -7.77 -4.59 10.42
C ALA A 204 -9.13 -4.93 9.77
N ALA A 205 -9.51 -4.22 8.70
CA ALA A 205 -10.73 -4.47 7.95
C ALA A 205 -10.75 -5.87 7.31
N VAL A 206 -9.59 -6.40 6.88
CA VAL A 206 -9.47 -7.79 6.39
C VAL A 206 -9.90 -8.79 7.47
N PHE A 207 -9.45 -8.61 8.71
CA PHE A 207 -9.84 -9.50 9.81
C PHE A 207 -11.32 -9.40 10.15
N VAL A 208 -11.89 -8.20 10.06
CA VAL A 208 -13.34 -7.99 10.24
C VAL A 208 -14.13 -8.71 9.14
N ALA A 209 -13.71 -8.58 7.88
CA ALA A 209 -14.35 -9.30 6.76
C ALA A 209 -14.28 -10.82 6.96
N ILE A 210 -13.13 -11.35 7.39
CA ILE A 210 -12.97 -12.77 7.73
C ILE A 210 -13.90 -13.17 8.88
N ALA A 211 -14.04 -12.35 9.93
CA ALA A 211 -14.90 -12.67 11.07
C ALA A 211 -16.38 -12.81 10.67
N LYS A 212 -16.89 -11.91 9.82
CA LYS A 212 -18.27 -11.98 9.31
C LYS A 212 -18.57 -13.28 8.58
N THR A 213 -17.58 -13.85 7.86
CA THR A 213 -17.78 -15.15 7.18
C THR A 213 -18.00 -16.31 8.15
N LYS A 214 -17.47 -16.22 9.39
CA LYS A 214 -17.68 -17.23 10.43
C LYS A 214 -19.06 -17.10 11.09
N GLU A 215 -19.51 -15.87 11.33
CA GLU A 215 -20.83 -15.61 11.90
C GLU A 215 -21.96 -16.05 10.96
N GLY A 216 -21.84 -15.75 9.66
CA GLY A 216 -22.79 -16.23 8.65
C GLY A 216 -22.86 -17.76 8.52
N ALA A 217 -21.82 -18.49 8.90
CA ALA A 217 -21.79 -19.96 8.90
C ALA A 217 -22.46 -20.60 10.13
N THR A 218 -22.72 -19.82 11.19
CA THR A 218 -23.28 -20.33 12.46
C THR A 218 -24.75 -19.99 12.68
N GLY A 219 -25.30 -18.98 11.99
CA GLY A 219 -26.71 -18.57 12.09
C GLY A 219 -27.69 -19.32 11.15
N GLY A 220 -27.24 -20.37 10.46
CA GLY A 220 -28.02 -21.13 9.48
C GLY A 220 -28.40 -22.55 9.91
N GLN A 221 -28.33 -22.86 11.21
CA GLN A 221 -28.75 -24.16 11.77
C GLN A 221 -30.01 -24.00 12.62
#